data_AF-A0A6G3XSJ1-F1
#
_entry.id   AF-A0A6G3XSJ1-F1
#
_cell.length_a   1.000
_cell.length_b   1.000
_cell.length_c   1.000
_cell.angle_alpha   90.00
_cell.angle_beta   90.00
_cell.angle_gamma   90.00
#
_symmetry.space_group_name_H-M   'P 1'
#
loop_
_entity.id
_entity.type
_entity.pdbx_description
1 polymer ?
#
loop_
_entity_poly.entity_id
_entity_poly.type
_entity_poly.pdbx_seq_one_letter_code
_entity_poly.pdbx_strand_id
1 'polypeptide(L)'
;MSTEHMQIGEVAARTELSLRTIRHYEETGLVVPSARSRGGFRLYTEADVARLMVIRRMKPLGFTLDEMRALLEATDRLDSGGELAPDDRAELLGRVRDFERAAQQRVEELRTRLSRAEEFAATLAQRLARSPRL
;
A
#
# COMPACT_ATOMS: atom_id res chain seq x y z
N MET A 1 23.52 -7.54 7.87
CA MET A 1 22.60 -6.46 8.29
C MET A 1 21.91 -6.94 9.55
N SER A 2 21.91 -6.15 10.63
CA SER A 2 21.23 -6.54 11.85
C SER A 2 19.73 -6.62 11.58
N THR A 3 19.18 -7.82 11.62
CA THR A 3 17.73 -8.02 11.45
C THR A 3 17.05 -7.62 12.73
N GLU A 4 16.79 -6.32 12.88
CA GLU A 4 15.97 -5.82 13.98
C GLU A 4 14.55 -6.36 13.81
N HIS A 5 14.09 -7.06 14.84
CA HIS A 5 12.79 -7.71 14.86
C HIS A 5 11.82 -6.88 15.68
N MET A 6 10.77 -6.40 15.04
CA MET A 6 9.74 -5.57 15.62
C MET A 6 8.50 -6.39 15.98
N GLN A 7 7.84 -6.05 17.07
CA GLN A 7 6.54 -6.62 17.39
C GLN A 7 5.42 -5.88 16.64
N ILE A 8 4.27 -6.53 16.49
CA ILE A 8 3.12 -5.98 15.75
C ILE A 8 2.66 -4.59 16.22
N GLY A 9 2.84 -4.26 17.51
CA GLY A 9 2.51 -2.94 18.06
C GLY A 9 3.41 -1.83 17.53
N GLU A 10 4.71 -2.11 17.43
CA GLU A 10 5.68 -1.19 16.84
C GLU A 10 5.45 -1.03 15.33
N VAL A 11 5.19 -2.15 14.64
CA VAL A 11 4.83 -2.13 13.22
C VAL A 11 3.58 -1.29 12.98
N ALA A 12 2.55 -1.42 13.83
CA ALA A 12 1.34 -0.59 13.73
C ALA A 12 1.65 0.90 13.89
N ALA A 13 2.51 1.28 14.84
CA ALA A 13 2.93 2.67 15.01
C ALA A 13 3.69 3.20 13.79
N ARG A 14 4.62 2.42 13.24
CA ARG A 14 5.44 2.81 12.08
C ARG A 14 4.68 2.86 10.77
N THR A 15 3.73 1.94 10.58
CA THR A 15 2.94 1.85 9.35
C THR A 15 1.67 2.68 9.40
N GLU A 16 1.27 3.16 10.59
CA GLU A 16 -0.05 3.73 10.89
C GLU A 16 -1.23 2.81 10.49
N LEU A 17 -0.96 1.50 10.35
CA LEU A 17 -1.99 0.50 10.14
C LEU A 17 -2.50 0.03 11.50
N SER A 18 -3.81 -0.23 11.59
CA SER A 18 -4.35 -0.86 12.78
C SER A 18 -3.81 -2.28 12.94
N LEU A 19 -3.71 -2.76 14.18
CA LEU A 19 -3.37 -4.17 14.47
C LEU A 19 -4.30 -5.15 13.74
N ARG A 20 -5.57 -4.78 13.57
CA ARG A 20 -6.56 -5.58 12.82
C ARG A 20 -6.21 -5.64 11.34
N THR A 21 -5.81 -4.51 10.75
CA THR A 21 -5.41 -4.43 9.34
C THR A 21 -4.16 -5.25 9.06
N ILE A 22 -3.15 -5.18 9.94
CA ILE A 22 -1.93 -5.98 9.80
C ILE A 22 -2.27 -7.48 9.85
N ARG A 23 -3.05 -7.92 10.84
CA ARG A 23 -3.49 -9.32 10.93
C ARG A 23 -4.29 -9.76 9.71
N HIS A 24 -5.14 -8.89 9.17
CA HIS A 24 -5.89 -9.20 7.95
C HIS A 24 -4.95 -9.41 6.75
N TYR A 25 -3.88 -8.62 6.62
CA TYR A 25 -2.86 -8.84 5.60
C TYR A 25 -2.03 -10.11 5.84
N GLU A 26 -1.85 -10.53 7.09
CA GLU A 26 -1.29 -11.85 7.40
C GLU A 26 -2.23 -13.00 7.01
N GLU A 27 -3.50 -12.92 7.39
CA GLU A 27 -4.52 -13.95 7.11
C GLU A 27 -4.74 -14.14 5.61
N THR A 28 -4.67 -13.04 4.86
CA THR A 28 -4.72 -13.08 3.39
C THR A 28 -3.39 -13.52 2.79
N GLY A 29 -2.32 -13.71 3.57
CA GLY A 29 -1.00 -14.11 3.06
C GLY A 29 -0.33 -13.03 2.21
N LEU A 30 -0.73 -11.75 2.36
CA LEU A 30 -0.05 -10.64 1.71
C LEU A 30 1.27 -10.32 2.42
N VAL A 31 1.33 -10.43 3.75
CA VAL A 31 2.55 -10.24 4.55
C VAL A 31 2.67 -11.42 5.51
N VAL A 32 3.84 -12.05 5.58
CA VAL A 32 4.10 -13.11 6.56
C VAL A 32 5.14 -12.58 7.54
N PRO A 33 4.92 -12.66 8.87
CA PRO A 33 5.93 -12.24 9.82
C PRO A 33 7.19 -13.09 9.64
N SER A 34 8.33 -12.43 9.48
CA SER A 34 9.62 -13.10 9.24
C SER A 34 10.01 -14.10 10.34
N ALA A 35 9.55 -13.88 11.57
CA ALA A 35 9.84 -14.79 12.67
C ALA A 35 8.73 -14.82 13.73
N ARG A 36 8.87 -15.77 14.65
CA ARG A 36 8.14 -15.79 15.92
C ARG A 36 9.12 -15.84 17.07
N SER A 37 8.84 -15.11 18.14
CA SER A 37 9.63 -15.17 19.36
C SER A 37 9.41 -16.50 20.08
N ARG A 38 10.28 -16.83 21.06
CA ARG A 38 10.10 -18.02 21.91
C ARG A 38 8.76 -18.06 22.64
N GLY A 39 8.16 -16.89 22.93
CA GLY A 39 6.82 -16.78 23.54
C GLY A 39 5.67 -16.79 22.53
N GLY A 40 5.92 -17.04 21.24
CA GLY A 40 4.89 -17.11 20.20
C GLY A 40 4.47 -15.76 19.60
N PHE A 41 5.11 -14.65 19.99
CA PHE A 41 4.82 -13.32 19.44
C PHE A 41 5.33 -13.21 18.00
N ARG A 42 4.57 -12.49 17.15
CA ARG A 42 4.97 -12.21 15.77
C ARG A 42 6.10 -11.19 15.75
N LEU A 43 7.12 -11.48 14.95
CA LEU A 43 8.27 -10.63 14.75
C LEU A 43 8.39 -10.27 13.28
N TYR A 44 8.57 -8.99 13.04
CA TYR A 44 8.60 -8.37 11.72
C TYR A 44 9.96 -7.74 11.47
N THR A 45 10.45 -7.87 10.26
CA THR A 45 11.69 -7.19 9.83
C THR A 45 11.38 -5.87 9.15
N GLU A 46 12.41 -5.07 8.89
CA GLU A 46 12.29 -3.88 8.03
C GLU A 46 11.69 -4.19 6.65
N ALA A 47 11.99 -5.35 6.08
CA ALA A 47 11.43 -5.78 4.81
C ALA A 47 9.90 -5.99 4.92
N ASP A 48 9.43 -6.59 6.02
CA ASP A 48 7.99 -6.76 6.26
C ASP A 48 7.29 -5.41 6.44
N VAL A 49 7.93 -4.46 7.13
CA VAL A 49 7.41 -3.10 7.29
C VAL A 49 7.34 -2.37 5.95
N ALA A 50 8.40 -2.45 5.13
CA ALA A 50 8.42 -1.85 3.80
C ALA A 50 7.31 -2.41 2.91
N ARG A 51 7.08 -3.73 2.96
CA ARG A 51 5.99 -4.41 2.28
C ARG A 51 4.61 -3.90 2.72
N LEU A 52 4.37 -3.79 4.03
CA LEU A 52 3.13 -3.22 4.57
C LEU A 52 2.91 -1.77 4.11
N MET A 53 3.97 -0.97 4.01
CA MET A 53 3.90 0.41 3.50
C MET A 53 3.51 0.47 2.02
N VAL A 54 3.97 -0.47 1.19
CA VAL A 54 3.52 -0.58 -0.21
C VAL A 54 2.02 -0.88 -0.26
N ILE A 55 1.56 -1.91 0.47
CA ILE A 55 0.14 -2.28 0.53
C ILE A 55 -0.72 -1.10 1.00
N ARG A 56 -0.27 -0.37 2.03
CA ARG A 56 -0.95 0.83 2.54
C ARG A 56 -1.15 1.88 1.44
N ARG A 57 -0.13 2.15 0.61
CA ARG A 57 -0.19 3.15 -0.46
C ARG A 57 -1.05 2.72 -1.64
N MET A 58 -1.19 1.42 -1.87
CA MET A 58 -2.07 0.89 -2.92
C MET A 58 -3.55 1.02 -2.56
N LYS A 59 -3.92 1.02 -1.28
CA LYS A 59 -5.33 0.98 -0.85
C LYS A 59 -6.15 2.22 -1.27
N PRO A 60 -5.66 3.48 -1.12
CA PRO A 60 -6.39 4.67 -1.58
C PRO A 60 -6.59 4.73 -3.10
N LEU A 61 -5.70 4.06 -3.84
CA LEU A 61 -5.80 3.92 -5.30
C LEU A 61 -6.76 2.80 -5.71
N GLY A 62 -7.50 2.18 -4.78
CA GLY A 62 -8.52 1.19 -5.10
C GLY A 62 -7.98 -0.14 -5.64
N PHE A 63 -6.70 -0.45 -5.44
CA PHE A 63 -6.17 -1.77 -5.81
C PHE A 63 -6.84 -2.89 -4.99
N THR A 64 -7.12 -4.01 -5.65
CA THR A 64 -7.65 -5.22 -5.02
C THR A 64 -6.55 -5.99 -4.29
N LEU A 65 -6.93 -6.94 -3.44
CA LEU A 65 -5.94 -7.81 -2.76
C LEU A 65 -5.14 -8.65 -3.77
N ASP A 66 -5.75 -9.07 -4.86
CA ASP A 66 -5.09 -9.85 -5.91
C ASP A 66 -4.10 -8.99 -6.70
N GLU A 67 -4.46 -7.74 -7.00
CA GLU A 67 -3.54 -6.76 -7.60
C GLU A 67 -2.36 -6.45 -6.67
N MET A 68 -2.61 -6.30 -5.37
CA MET A 68 -1.54 -6.12 -4.37
C MET A 68 -0.60 -7.33 -4.36
N ARG A 69 -1.13 -8.55 -4.32
CA ARG A 69 -0.32 -9.78 -4.36
C ARG A 69 0.52 -9.86 -5.62
N ALA A 70 -0.10 -9.60 -6.76
CA ALA A 70 0.54 -9.62 -8.07
C ALA A 70 1.74 -8.67 -8.17
N LEU A 71 1.60 -7.44 -7.66
CA LEU A 71 2.70 -6.49 -7.64
C LEU A 71 3.82 -6.95 -6.71
N LEU A 72 3.47 -7.37 -5.49
CA LEU A 72 4.44 -7.81 -4.50
C LEU A 72 5.23 -9.03 -4.97
N GLU A 73 4.58 -10.02 -5.56
CA GLU A 73 5.25 -11.19 -6.13
C GLU A 73 6.23 -10.81 -7.24
N ALA A 74 5.84 -9.86 -8.10
CA ALA A 74 6.70 -9.40 -9.17
C ALA A 74 7.95 -8.69 -8.64
N THR A 75 7.80 -7.82 -7.63
CA THR A 75 8.93 -7.13 -6.99
C THR A 75 9.79 -8.10 -6.17
N ASP A 76 9.20 -9.03 -5.44
CA ASP A 76 9.93 -10.04 -4.65
C ASP A 76 10.84 -10.86 -5.57
N ARG A 77 10.34 -11.31 -6.73
CA ARG A 77 11.14 -12.04 -7.72
C ARG A 77 12.26 -11.18 -8.30
N LEU A 78 11.98 -9.92 -8.63
CA LEU A 78 13.00 -8.99 -9.14
C LEU A 78 14.11 -8.70 -8.11
N ASP A 79 13.76 -8.65 -6.81
CA ASP A 79 14.66 -8.31 -5.72
C ASP A 79 15.40 -9.53 -5.12
N SER A 80 14.91 -10.75 -5.39
CA SER A 80 15.44 -11.99 -4.81
C SER A 80 16.91 -12.31 -5.14
N GLY A 81 17.55 -11.55 -6.02
CA GLY A 81 18.98 -11.65 -6.34
C GLY A 81 19.38 -12.92 -7.09
N GLY A 82 18.42 -13.81 -7.40
CA GLY A 82 18.63 -14.98 -8.25
C GLY A 82 18.82 -14.59 -9.72
N GLU A 83 19.53 -15.44 -10.47
CA GLU A 83 19.58 -15.30 -11.92
C GLU A 83 18.20 -15.58 -12.52
N LEU A 84 17.60 -14.54 -13.11
CA LEU A 84 16.39 -14.64 -13.90
C LEU A 84 16.79 -14.70 -15.37
N ALA A 85 16.11 -15.53 -16.15
CA ALA A 85 16.23 -15.48 -17.60
C ALA A 85 15.89 -14.05 -18.09
N PRO A 86 16.57 -13.54 -19.13
CA PRO A 86 16.29 -12.19 -19.65
C PRO A 86 14.81 -11.95 -19.97
N ASP A 87 14.13 -12.95 -20.51
CA ASP A 87 12.72 -12.90 -20.86
C ASP A 87 11.82 -12.82 -19.61
N ASP A 88 12.07 -13.65 -18.59
CA ASP A 88 11.34 -13.59 -17.31
C ASP A 88 11.50 -12.23 -16.63
N ARG A 89 12.73 -11.69 -16.64
CA ARG A 89 13.00 -10.36 -16.08
C ARG A 89 12.25 -9.27 -16.85
N ALA A 90 12.20 -9.37 -18.18
CA ALA A 90 11.47 -8.43 -19.02
C ALA A 90 9.96 -8.49 -18.75
N GLU A 91 9.39 -9.69 -18.58
CA GLU A 91 7.98 -9.88 -18.22
C GLU A 91 7.64 -9.24 -16.86
N LEU A 92 8.46 -9.52 -15.83
CA LEU A 92 8.26 -8.96 -14.49
C LEU A 92 8.34 -7.43 -14.50
N LEU A 93 9.32 -6.85 -15.20
CA LEU A 93 9.40 -5.39 -15.39
C LEU A 93 8.22 -4.84 -16.19
N GLY A 94 7.72 -5.58 -17.17
CA GLY A 94 6.49 -5.25 -17.89
C GLY A 94 5.30 -5.13 -16.94
N ARG A 95 5.12 -6.13 -16.06
CA ARG A 95 4.06 -6.14 -15.05
C ARG A 95 4.18 -4.96 -14.07
N VAL A 96 5.39 -4.64 -13.61
CA VAL A 96 5.61 -3.48 -12.74
C VAL A 96 5.25 -2.17 -13.45
N ARG A 97 5.58 -2.03 -14.75
CA ARG A 97 5.17 -0.87 -15.56
C ARG A 97 3.65 -0.78 -15.74
N ASP A 98 2.95 -1.90 -15.86
CA ASP A 98 1.48 -1.91 -15.90
C ASP A 98 0.88 -1.34 -14.61
N PHE A 99 1.41 -1.74 -13.46
CA PHE A 99 1.00 -1.20 -12.16
C PHE A 99 1.34 0.29 -12.00
N GLU A 100 2.50 0.73 -12.49
CA GLU A 100 2.89 2.14 -12.50
C GLU A 100 1.91 2.98 -13.32
N ARG A 101 1.57 2.55 -14.54
CA ARG A 101 0.56 3.20 -15.39
C ARG A 101 -0.82 3.23 -14.72
N ALA A 102 -1.26 2.10 -14.16
CA ALA A 102 -2.54 2.04 -13.45
C ALA A 102 -2.57 2.99 -12.25
N ALA A 103 -1.48 3.07 -11.48
CA ALA A 103 -1.38 4.00 -10.37
C ALA A 103 -1.46 5.47 -10.84
N GLN A 104 -0.76 5.82 -11.92
CA GLN A 104 -0.82 7.17 -12.51
C GLN A 104 -2.24 7.53 -12.96
N GLN A 105 -2.93 6.64 -13.66
CA GLN A 105 -4.31 6.86 -14.10
C GLN A 105 -5.25 7.11 -12.91
N ARG A 106 -5.17 6.26 -11.87
CA ARG A 106 -6.03 6.39 -10.69
C ARG A 106 -5.72 7.63 -9.86
N VAL A 107 -4.46 8.10 -9.87
CA VAL A 107 -4.08 9.39 -9.28
C VAL A 107 -4.76 10.55 -10.03
N GLU A 108 -4.76 10.55 -11.35
CA GLU A 108 -5.45 11.59 -12.14
C GLU A 108 -6.97 11.59 -11.92
N GLU A 109 -7.57 10.41 -11.81
CA GLU A 109 -8.98 10.27 -11.45
C GLU A 109 -9.30 10.81 -10.04
N LEU A 110 -8.40 10.60 -9.07
CA LEU A 110 -8.53 11.15 -7.73
C LEU A 110 -8.40 12.67 -7.74
N ARG A 111 -7.45 13.23 -8.49
CA ARG A 111 -7.28 14.68 -8.67
C ARG A 111 -8.53 15.32 -9.28
N THR A 112 -9.09 14.70 -10.30
CA THR A 112 -10.34 15.15 -10.94
C THR A 112 -11.50 15.14 -9.95
N ARG A 113 -11.64 14.06 -9.16
CA ARG A 113 -12.68 13.97 -8.12
C ARG A 113 -12.51 15.01 -7.03
N LEU A 114 -11.28 15.26 -6.59
CA LEU A 114 -10.96 16.28 -5.59
C LEU A 114 -11.35 17.67 -6.08
N SER A 115 -10.94 18.05 -7.28
CA SER A 115 -11.28 19.34 -7.89
C SER A 115 -12.81 19.57 -7.94
N ARG A 116 -13.59 18.57 -8.37
CA ARG A 116 -15.06 18.66 -8.38
C ARG A 116 -15.66 18.82 -6.98
N ALA A 117 -15.11 18.13 -5.99
CA ALA A 117 -15.57 18.22 -4.61
C ALA A 117 -15.27 19.62 -4.00
N GLU A 118 -14.09 20.16 -4.30
CA GLU A 118 -13.69 21.51 -3.87
C GLU A 118 -14.57 22.60 -4.51
N GLU A 119 -14.87 22.48 -5.81
CA GLU A 119 -15.79 23.39 -6.52
C GLU A 119 -17.19 23.38 -5.90
N PHE A 120 -17.70 22.20 -5.56
CA PHE A 120 -18.98 22.05 -4.88
C PHE A 120 -18.97 22.69 -3.49
N ALA A 121 -17.94 22.42 -2.68
CA ALA A 121 -17.78 23.02 -1.35
C ALA A 121 -17.69 24.56 -1.42
N ALA A 122 -16.94 25.10 -2.38
CA ALA A 122 -16.83 26.53 -2.62
C ALA A 122 -18.19 27.14 -3.02
N THR A 123 -18.96 26.46 -3.86
CA THR A 123 -20.31 26.89 -4.25
C THR A 123 -21.24 27.00 -3.04
N LEU A 124 -21.22 26.02 -2.14
CA LEU A 124 -22.01 26.06 -0.90
C LEU A 124 -21.57 27.21 0.01
N ALA A 125 -20.27 27.40 0.19
CA ALA A 125 -19.73 28.50 1.00
C ALA A 125 -20.16 29.88 0.48
N GLN A 126 -20.10 30.08 -0.85
CA GLN A 126 -20.54 31.33 -1.48
C GLN A 126 -22.04 31.58 -1.28
N ARG A 127 -22.88 30.53 -1.37
CA ARG A 127 -24.31 30.64 -1.10
C ARG A 127 -24.58 31.06 0.35
N LEU A 128 -23.91 30.44 1.32
CA LEU A 128 -24.05 30.78 2.73
C LEU A 128 -23.61 32.22 3.03
N ALA A 129 -22.57 32.72 2.37
CA ALA A 129 -22.10 34.09 2.54
C ALA A 129 -23.06 35.16 1.96
N ARG A 130 -23.84 34.79 0.94
CA ARG A 130 -24.80 35.71 0.27
C ARG A 130 -26.15 35.79 0.96
N SER A 131 -26.50 34.84 1.82
CA SER A 131 -27.71 34.90 2.64
C SER A 131 -27.42 35.80 3.86
N PRO A 132 -27.95 37.04 3.93
CA PRO A 132 -27.83 37.81 5.16
C PRO A 132 -28.58 37.06 6.25
N ARG A 133 -28.00 36.99 7.46
CA ARG A 133 -28.68 36.43 8.63
C ARG A 133 -30.05 37.11 8.77
N LEU A 134 -31.12 36.31 8.63
CA LEU A 134 -32.45 36.64 9.14
C LEU A 134 -32.42 36.59 10.67
#